data_AF-A0A8A3P0W4-F1
#
_entry.id   AF-A0A8A3P0W4-F1
#
_cell.length_a   1.000
_cell.length_b   1.000
_cell.length_c   1.000
_cell.angle_alpha   90.00
_cell.angle_beta   90.00
_cell.angle_gamma   90.00
#
_symmetry.space_group_name_H-M   'P 1'
#
loop_
_entity.id
_entity.type
_entity.pdbx_description
1 polymer ?
#
loop_
_entity_poly.entity_id
_entity_poly.type
_entity_poly.pdbx_seq_one_letter_code
_entity_poly.pdbx_strand_id
1 'polypeptide(L)'
;MHRIRRPRRINLPLGFPAIGEESARRETGADIRAGVSAVIPKQIDSDRKKLEERRAISFRNLTMKTPASGTGVQALQRMQLLHISWSLGLSSSMWDYIGGRLPGLPNAILKRKVAKRVEYLELDDLLIQRDGGVKAMDEEELRMACVERGINVIGRDVHKLRMHMNAWLRSREKTGVENLLLTRPAAWPSQPKAL
;
A
#
# COMPACT_ATOMS: atom_id res chain seq x y z
N MET A 1 8.72 33.89 -24.25
CA MET A 1 7.41 33.19 -24.24
C MET A 1 7.61 31.73 -23.88
N HIS A 2 7.35 31.31 -22.63
CA HIS A 2 7.43 29.89 -22.22
C HIS A 2 6.10 29.51 -21.55
N ARG A 3 5.33 28.62 -22.21
CA ARG A 3 4.06 28.11 -21.69
C ARG A 3 4.33 27.07 -20.60
N ILE A 4 3.92 27.39 -19.38
CA ILE A 4 3.87 26.47 -18.24
C ILE A 4 2.83 25.38 -18.55
N ARG A 5 3.27 24.12 -18.70
CA ARG A 5 2.38 22.96 -18.79
C ARG A 5 1.80 22.69 -17.40
N ARG A 6 0.47 22.76 -17.27
CA ARG A 6 -0.24 22.37 -16.04
C ARG A 6 -0.10 20.86 -15.81
N PRO A 7 0.03 20.37 -14.57
CA PRO A 7 -0.04 18.94 -14.28
C PRO A 7 -1.45 18.41 -14.60
N ARG A 8 -1.52 17.30 -15.35
CA ARG A 8 -2.78 16.62 -15.66
C ARG A 8 -3.32 15.97 -14.40
N ARG A 9 -4.57 16.31 -14.03
CA ARG A 9 -5.36 15.50 -13.09
C ARG A 9 -5.44 14.08 -13.63
N ILE A 10 -4.94 13.14 -12.85
CA ILE A 10 -5.03 11.71 -13.14
C ILE A 10 -6.46 11.28 -12.77
N ASN A 11 -7.31 11.08 -13.78
CA ASN A 11 -8.61 10.44 -13.57
C ASN A 11 -8.37 8.94 -13.35
N LEU A 12 -8.33 8.49 -12.10
CA LEU A 12 -8.44 7.07 -11.78
C LEU A 12 -9.87 6.57 -12.06
N PRO A 13 -10.03 5.30 -12.50
CA PRO A 13 -11.34 4.70 -12.66
C PRO A 13 -12.07 4.63 -11.31
N LEU A 14 -13.24 5.30 -11.28
CA LEU A 14 -14.17 5.42 -10.16
C LEU A 14 -14.46 4.06 -9.50
N GLY A 15 -14.36 4.01 -8.16
CA GLY A 15 -14.90 2.88 -7.39
C GLY A 15 -14.05 2.36 -6.22
N PHE A 16 -13.18 3.15 -5.63
CA PHE A 16 -12.64 2.88 -4.29
C PHE A 16 -12.67 4.17 -3.47
N PRO A 17 -13.31 4.19 -2.29
CA PRO A 17 -13.09 5.29 -1.37
C PRO A 17 -11.62 5.21 -0.94
N ALA A 18 -10.86 6.26 -1.25
CA ALA A 18 -9.59 6.49 -0.59
C ALA A 18 -9.85 6.50 0.92
N ILE A 19 -8.93 5.92 1.69
CA ILE A 19 -8.96 5.98 3.14
C ILE A 19 -8.95 7.48 3.51
N GLY A 20 -10.11 8.04 3.87
CA GLY A 20 -10.28 9.47 4.17
C GLY A 20 -11.46 10.21 3.50
N GLU A 21 -12.32 9.55 2.71
CA GLU A 21 -13.37 10.24 1.92
C GLU A 21 -14.67 10.63 2.67
N GLU A 22 -14.62 10.92 3.97
CA GLU A 22 -15.79 11.32 4.77
C GLU A 22 -15.57 12.62 5.57
N SER A 23 -15.07 13.69 4.92
CA SER A 23 -15.11 15.04 5.53
C SER A 23 -15.13 16.24 4.59
N ALA A 24 -15.20 16.08 3.28
CA ALA A 24 -15.15 17.22 2.36
C ALA A 24 -16.53 17.60 1.80
N ARG A 25 -17.44 18.04 2.67
CA ARG A 25 -18.57 18.90 2.26
C ARG A 25 -18.78 20.01 3.28
N ARG A 26 -17.96 21.05 3.16
CA ARG A 26 -18.23 22.47 3.38
C ARG A 26 -16.88 23.16 3.51
N GLU A 27 -16.56 24.02 2.55
CA GLU A 27 -16.17 25.41 2.80
C GLU A 27 -15.74 26.06 1.49
N THR A 28 -16.49 27.11 1.17
CA THR A 28 -16.33 28.02 0.04
C THR A 28 -15.19 28.99 0.30
N GLY A 29 -14.28 29.12 -0.67
CA GLY A 29 -13.62 30.38 -1.04
C GLY A 29 -12.56 30.95 -0.08
N ALA A 30 -11.29 30.74 -0.41
CA ALA A 30 -10.22 31.75 -0.29
C ALA A 30 -8.97 31.30 -1.05
N ASP A 31 -8.61 32.07 -2.07
CA ASP A 31 -7.31 32.13 -2.74
C ASP A 31 -6.24 32.62 -1.75
N ILE A 32 -5.03 32.01 -1.61
CA ILE A 32 -3.69 32.65 -1.51
C ILE A 32 -2.56 31.59 -1.62
N ARG A 33 -1.54 31.88 -2.45
CA ARG A 33 -0.19 31.26 -2.49
C ARG A 33 0.53 31.32 -1.13
N ALA A 34 1.00 30.19 -0.61
CA ALA A 34 2.14 30.10 0.32
C ALA A 34 2.63 28.65 0.41
N GLY A 35 3.94 28.45 0.56
CA GLY A 35 4.59 27.13 0.57
C GLY A 35 3.98 26.18 1.60
N VAL A 36 3.48 25.04 1.12
CA VAL A 36 2.93 23.99 1.98
C VAL A 36 4.08 23.10 2.43
N SER A 37 4.74 23.46 3.52
CA SER A 37 5.36 22.44 4.37
C SER A 37 4.23 21.56 4.89
N ALA A 38 4.12 20.35 4.34
CA ALA A 38 2.98 19.46 4.54
C ALA A 38 2.83 19.05 6.01
N VAL A 39 1.97 19.76 6.74
CA VAL A 39 1.45 19.31 8.03
C VAL A 39 0.60 18.07 7.74
N ILE A 40 1.15 16.89 8.00
CA ILE A 40 0.42 15.63 7.88
C ILE A 40 -0.71 15.68 8.91
N PRO A 41 -1.98 15.51 8.50
CA PRO A 41 -3.08 15.42 9.46
C PRO A 41 -2.82 14.27 10.45
N LYS A 42 -2.94 14.54 11.76
CA LYS A 42 -2.81 13.52 12.84
C LYS A 42 -3.64 12.25 12.59
N GLN A 43 -4.72 12.39 11.82
CA GLN A 43 -5.58 11.29 11.39
C GLN A 43 -4.82 10.23 10.55
N ILE A 44 -3.95 10.65 9.64
CA ILE A 44 -3.17 9.74 8.77
C ILE A 44 -2.24 8.87 9.62
N ASP A 45 -1.57 9.45 10.62
CA ASP A 45 -0.69 8.68 11.50
C ASP A 45 -1.46 7.69 12.38
N SER A 46 -2.66 8.07 12.84
CA SER A 46 -3.53 7.17 13.60
C SER A 46 -3.96 5.95 12.76
N ASP A 47 -4.25 6.16 11.48
CA ASP A 47 -4.66 5.10 10.55
C ASP A 47 -3.47 4.20 10.18
N ARG A 48 -2.28 4.80 9.95
CA ARG A 48 -1.03 4.07 9.75
C ARG A 48 -0.71 3.17 10.95
N LYS A 49 -0.84 3.68 12.18
CA LYS A 49 -0.61 2.90 13.39
C LYS A 49 -1.56 1.72 13.50
N LYS A 50 -2.87 1.93 13.32
CA LYS A 50 -3.87 0.84 13.30
C LYS A 50 -3.55 -0.20 12.23
N LEU A 51 -3.10 0.24 11.05
CA LEU A 51 -2.75 -0.66 9.97
C LEU A 51 -1.50 -1.49 10.30
N GLU A 52 -0.47 -0.88 10.90
CA GLU A 52 0.72 -1.61 11.36
C GLU A 52 0.40 -2.64 12.46
N GLU A 53 -0.49 -2.30 13.39
CA GLU A 53 -0.97 -3.23 14.43
C GLU A 53 -1.74 -4.41 13.83
N ARG A 54 -2.69 -4.15 12.92
CA ARG A 54 -3.42 -5.20 12.19
C ARG A 54 -2.47 -6.11 11.42
N ARG A 55 -1.47 -5.53 10.75
CA ARG A 55 -0.43 -6.27 10.04
C ARG A 55 0.38 -7.13 11.00
N ALA A 56 0.79 -6.60 12.16
CA ALA A 56 1.50 -7.37 13.18
C ALA A 56 0.70 -8.59 13.64
N ILE A 57 -0.60 -8.43 13.92
CA ILE A 57 -1.51 -9.53 14.28
C ILE A 57 -1.64 -10.54 13.14
N SER A 58 -1.87 -10.04 11.92
CA SER A 58 -2.07 -10.86 10.72
C SER A 58 -0.85 -11.75 10.40
N PHE A 59 0.37 -11.23 10.59
CA PHE A 59 1.60 -12.02 10.40
C PHE A 59 1.78 -13.10 11.47
N ARG A 60 1.36 -12.87 12.73
CA ARG A 60 1.41 -13.91 13.77
C ARG A 60 0.49 -15.09 13.47
N ASN A 61 -0.63 -14.82 12.78
CA ASN A 61 -1.62 -15.82 12.43
C ASN A 61 -1.35 -16.49 11.06
N LEU A 62 -0.37 -15.98 10.29
CA LEU A 62 0.01 -16.55 8.99
C LEU A 62 0.95 -17.74 9.21
N THR A 63 0.37 -18.92 9.39
CA THR A 63 1.11 -20.18 9.61
C THR A 63 1.45 -20.94 8.33
N MET A 64 0.93 -20.48 7.18
CA MET A 64 1.05 -21.21 5.91
C MET A 64 2.31 -20.83 5.14
N LYS A 65 2.88 -21.80 4.41
CA LYS A 65 4.00 -21.56 3.51
C LYS A 65 3.59 -20.60 2.39
N THR A 66 4.50 -19.69 2.03
CA THR A 66 4.39 -18.86 0.83
C THR A 66 4.33 -19.77 -0.39
N PRO A 67 3.47 -19.50 -1.40
CA PRO A 67 3.43 -20.33 -2.59
C PRO A 67 4.71 -20.16 -3.41
N ALA A 68 4.90 -21.02 -4.40
CA ALA A 68 6.02 -20.88 -5.33
C ALA A 68 5.95 -19.52 -6.05
N SER A 69 7.12 -18.91 -6.27
CA SER A 69 7.24 -17.66 -7.03
C SER A 69 6.56 -17.75 -8.40
N GLY A 70 5.76 -16.75 -8.75
CA GLY A 70 5.12 -16.65 -10.07
C GLY A 70 3.80 -17.42 -10.23
N THR A 71 3.24 -17.93 -9.14
CA THR A 71 1.92 -18.60 -9.16
C THR A 71 0.74 -17.62 -9.23
N GLY A 72 0.97 -16.35 -8.88
CA GLY A 72 -0.02 -15.28 -8.97
C GLY A 72 -1.15 -15.39 -7.95
N VAL A 73 -2.05 -14.40 -7.96
CA VAL A 73 -3.13 -14.28 -6.96
C VAL A 73 -4.12 -15.45 -6.98
N GLN A 74 -4.27 -16.12 -8.12
CA GLN A 74 -5.24 -17.22 -8.25
C GLN A 74 -4.85 -18.47 -7.46
N ALA A 75 -3.55 -18.70 -7.26
CA ALA A 75 -3.03 -19.80 -6.46
C ALA A 75 -3.08 -19.54 -4.95
N LEU A 76 -3.39 -18.30 -4.54
CA LEU A 76 -3.45 -17.95 -3.12
C LEU A 76 -4.61 -18.65 -2.42
N GLN A 77 -4.28 -19.23 -1.28
CA GLN A 77 -5.24 -19.82 -0.37
C GLN A 77 -5.96 -18.74 0.44
N ARG A 78 -7.10 -19.10 1.02
CA ARG A 78 -7.97 -18.15 1.74
C ARG A 78 -7.24 -17.40 2.85
N MET A 79 -6.43 -18.08 3.66
CA MET A 79 -5.69 -17.43 4.75
C MET A 79 -4.63 -16.44 4.25
N GLN A 80 -4.00 -16.70 3.09
CA GLN A 80 -3.07 -15.77 2.44
C GLN A 80 -3.81 -14.54 1.90
N LEU A 81 -4.98 -14.73 1.29
CA LEU A 81 -5.83 -13.63 0.81
C LEU A 81 -6.33 -12.75 1.96
N LEU A 82 -6.77 -13.37 3.06
CA LEU A 82 -7.17 -12.66 4.28
C LEU A 82 -5.99 -11.89 4.87
N HIS A 83 -4.81 -12.51 4.93
CA HIS A 83 -3.60 -11.86 5.39
C HIS A 83 -3.31 -10.59 4.60
N ILE A 84 -3.23 -10.68 3.27
CA ILE A 84 -2.97 -9.53 2.39
C ILE A 84 -4.05 -8.46 2.58
N SER A 85 -5.32 -8.87 2.60
CA SER A 85 -6.45 -7.96 2.80
C SER A 85 -6.36 -7.19 4.11
N TRP A 86 -6.01 -7.84 5.22
CA TRP A 86 -5.87 -7.19 6.53
C TRP A 86 -4.60 -6.34 6.63
N SER A 87 -3.47 -6.86 6.14
CA SER A 87 -2.16 -6.19 6.17
C SER A 87 -2.13 -4.88 5.38
N LEU A 88 -2.97 -4.77 4.34
CA LEU A 88 -3.11 -3.59 3.47
C LEU A 88 -4.42 -2.81 3.70
N GLY A 89 -5.27 -3.23 4.63
CA GLY A 89 -6.53 -2.54 4.93
C GLY A 89 -7.56 -2.59 3.79
N LEU A 90 -7.55 -3.62 2.95
CA LEU A 90 -8.46 -3.76 1.80
C LEU A 90 -9.89 -4.10 2.23
N SER A 91 -10.09 -4.71 3.39
CA SER A 91 -11.42 -5.04 3.91
C SER A 91 -11.93 -3.90 4.80
N SER A 92 -13.12 -3.39 4.49
CA SER A 92 -13.85 -2.51 5.40
C SER A 92 -14.31 -3.30 6.62
N SER A 93 -14.18 -2.68 7.80
CA SER A 93 -14.66 -3.22 9.09
C SER A 93 -16.14 -3.63 9.08
N MET A 94 -16.89 -3.15 8.09
CA MET A 94 -18.30 -3.46 7.84
C MET A 94 -18.54 -4.94 7.48
N TRP A 95 -17.58 -5.62 6.85
CA TRP A 95 -17.70 -7.06 6.57
C TRP A 95 -17.53 -7.94 7.81
N ASP A 96 -16.81 -7.45 8.81
CA ASP A 96 -16.68 -8.11 10.10
C ASP A 96 -18.01 -8.00 10.90
N TYR A 97 -18.81 -6.96 10.64
CA TYR A 97 -20.08 -6.69 11.34
C TYR A 97 -21.31 -7.33 10.67
N ILE A 98 -21.36 -7.39 9.34
CA ILE A 98 -22.45 -8.06 8.59
C ILE A 98 -22.37 -9.60 8.72
N GLY A 99 -21.20 -10.13 9.11
CA GLY A 99 -20.87 -11.56 9.13
C GLY A 99 -21.32 -12.36 10.36
N GLY A 100 -22.29 -11.90 11.15
CA GLY A 100 -22.80 -12.64 12.33
C GLY A 100 -23.29 -14.08 12.05
N ARG A 101 -23.41 -14.49 10.78
CA ARG A 101 -23.71 -15.88 10.35
C ARG A 101 -22.92 -16.40 9.14
N LEU A 102 -21.97 -15.64 8.57
CA LEU A 102 -21.18 -16.09 7.42
C LEU A 102 -19.69 -15.75 7.59
N PRO A 103 -18.76 -16.66 7.25
CA PRO A 103 -17.34 -16.46 7.44
C PRO A 103 -16.81 -15.45 6.41
N GLY A 104 -16.84 -14.15 6.70
CA GLY A 104 -16.18 -13.09 5.94
C GLY A 104 -16.52 -12.98 4.45
N LEU A 105 -15.73 -12.18 3.70
CA LEU A 105 -15.94 -12.01 2.26
C LEU A 105 -15.83 -13.37 1.50
N PRO A 106 -16.69 -13.61 0.49
CA PRO A 106 -16.54 -14.71 -0.44
C PRO A 106 -15.14 -14.75 -1.05
N ASN A 107 -14.57 -15.96 -1.22
CA ASN A 107 -13.19 -16.14 -1.67
C ASN A 107 -12.93 -15.49 -3.04
N ALA A 108 -13.90 -15.55 -3.96
CA ALA A 108 -13.79 -14.91 -5.27
C ALA A 108 -13.66 -13.37 -5.18
N ILE A 109 -14.38 -12.75 -4.25
CA ILE A 109 -14.29 -11.30 -4.02
C ILE A 109 -12.94 -10.94 -3.39
N LEU A 110 -12.47 -11.73 -2.41
CA LEU A 110 -11.13 -11.56 -1.84
C LEU A 110 -10.04 -11.66 -2.92
N LYS A 111 -10.09 -12.70 -3.76
CA LYS A 111 -9.17 -12.86 -4.90
C LYS A 111 -9.21 -11.65 -5.83
N ARG A 112 -10.40 -11.18 -6.21
CA ARG A 112 -10.55 -10.01 -7.09
C ARG A 112 -9.95 -8.74 -6.49
N LYS A 113 -10.19 -8.50 -5.19
CA LYS A 113 -9.66 -7.32 -4.48
C LYS A 113 -8.13 -7.37 -4.36
N VAL A 114 -7.58 -8.54 -4.03
CA VAL A 114 -6.13 -8.75 -3.96
C VAL A 114 -5.50 -8.63 -5.35
N ALA A 115 -6.10 -9.22 -6.39
CA ALA A 115 -5.62 -9.13 -7.77
C ALA A 115 -5.54 -7.68 -8.26
N LYS A 116 -6.62 -6.90 -8.04
CA LYS A 116 -6.61 -5.47 -8.38
C LYS A 116 -5.55 -4.68 -7.61
N ARG A 117 -5.29 -5.04 -6.34
CA ARG A 117 -4.23 -4.40 -5.55
C ARG A 117 -2.84 -4.77 -6.06
N VAL A 118 -2.61 -6.03 -6.43
CA VAL A 118 -1.35 -6.48 -7.02
C VAL A 118 -1.10 -5.74 -8.34
N GLU A 119 -2.08 -5.71 -9.25
CA GLU A 119 -1.99 -4.97 -10.52
C GLU A 119 -1.69 -3.48 -10.31
N TYR A 120 -2.35 -2.84 -9.35
CA TYR A 120 -2.07 -1.45 -8.98
C TYR A 120 -0.61 -1.26 -8.54
N LEU A 121 -0.11 -2.11 -7.65
CA LEU A 121 1.26 -2.01 -7.13
C LEU A 121 2.30 -2.28 -8.23
N GLU A 122 2.02 -3.21 -9.13
CA GLU A 122 2.89 -3.50 -10.27
C GLU A 122 3.01 -2.29 -11.19
N LEU A 123 1.89 -1.64 -11.52
CA LEU A 123 1.86 -0.41 -12.31
C LEU A 123 2.57 0.73 -11.60
N ASP A 124 2.29 0.94 -10.31
CA ASP A 124 2.90 1.99 -9.51
C ASP A 124 4.43 1.82 -9.44
N ASP A 125 4.90 0.61 -9.14
CA ASP A 125 6.33 0.32 -9.12
C ASP A 125 7.02 0.56 -10.49
N LEU A 126 6.33 0.34 -11.62
CA LEU A 126 6.85 0.69 -12.96
C LEU A 126 6.96 2.20 -13.15
N LEU A 127 5.94 2.96 -12.72
CA LEU A 127 5.96 4.43 -12.79
C LEU A 127 7.09 5.00 -11.95
N ILE A 128 7.29 4.47 -10.74
CA ILE A 128 8.37 4.87 -9.84
C ILE A 128 9.73 4.69 -10.51
N GLN A 129 9.97 3.52 -11.13
CA GLN A 129 11.25 3.27 -11.83
C GLN A 129 11.45 4.23 -13.00
N ARG A 130 10.39 4.54 -13.77
CA ARG A 130 10.45 5.46 -14.90
C ARG A 130 10.69 6.90 -14.48
N ASP A 131 10.10 7.34 -13.38
CA ASP A 131 10.08 8.74 -12.96
C ASP A 131 11.27 9.10 -12.03
N GLY A 132 12.38 8.34 -12.13
CA GLY A 132 13.64 8.62 -11.44
C GLY A 132 13.92 7.76 -10.21
N GLY A 133 13.04 6.81 -9.89
CA GLY A 133 13.18 5.84 -8.81
C GLY A 133 12.97 6.45 -7.42
N VAL A 134 13.31 5.67 -6.38
CA VAL A 134 13.11 6.05 -4.97
C VAL A 134 13.80 7.37 -4.61
N LYS A 135 14.89 7.76 -5.28
CA LYS A 135 15.60 9.02 -5.02
C LYS A 135 14.82 10.27 -5.42
N ALA A 136 13.90 10.15 -6.39
CA ALA A 136 13.09 11.26 -6.88
C ALA A 136 11.87 11.54 -5.99
N MET A 137 11.53 10.60 -5.10
CA MET A 137 10.39 10.72 -4.20
C MET A 137 10.65 11.69 -3.06
N ASP A 138 9.66 12.52 -2.76
CA ASP A 138 9.63 13.24 -1.49
C ASP A 138 9.39 12.30 -0.29
N GLU A 139 9.48 12.83 0.91
CA GLU A 139 9.37 12.04 2.14
C GLU A 139 7.98 11.45 2.36
N GLU A 140 6.92 12.18 2.02
CA GLU A 140 5.55 11.74 2.28
C GLU A 140 5.07 10.76 1.20
N GLU A 141 5.44 11.00 -0.07
CA GLU A 141 5.29 10.06 -1.16
C GLU A 141 5.95 8.71 -0.83
N LEU A 142 7.18 8.75 -0.30
CA LEU A 142 7.89 7.55 0.14
C LEU A 142 7.15 6.82 1.26
N ARG A 143 6.63 7.55 2.26
CA ARG A 143 5.85 6.95 3.35
C ARG A 143 4.57 6.30 2.83
N MET A 144 3.83 6.97 1.96
CA MET A 144 2.62 6.41 1.34
C MET A 144 2.95 5.15 0.54
N ALA A 145 3.95 5.22 -0.34
CA ALA A 145 4.39 4.09 -1.15
C ALA A 145 4.79 2.89 -0.30
N CYS A 146 5.49 3.13 0.82
CA CYS A 146 5.83 2.11 1.80
C CYS A 146 4.59 1.49 2.45
N VAL A 147 3.64 2.31 2.91
CA VAL A 147 2.40 1.84 3.53
C VAL A 147 1.58 0.95 2.58
N GLU A 148 1.45 1.36 1.32
CA GLU A 148 0.71 0.62 0.29
C GLU A 148 1.28 -0.77 -0.01
N ARG A 149 2.60 -0.94 0.21
CA ARG A 149 3.35 -2.19 0.04
C ARG A 149 3.44 -3.02 1.32
N GLY A 150 2.80 -2.59 2.40
CA GLY A 150 2.84 -3.31 3.67
C GLY A 150 4.10 -3.06 4.51
N ILE A 151 4.86 -2.00 4.21
CA ILE A 151 6.05 -1.60 4.97
C ILE A 151 5.60 -0.71 6.13
N ASN A 152 6.22 -0.90 7.30
CA ASN A 152 5.96 -0.09 8.48
C ASN A 152 6.73 1.23 8.40
N VAL A 153 6.07 2.35 8.69
CA VAL A 153 6.60 3.72 8.55
C VAL A 153 6.60 4.51 9.86
N ILE A 154 5.78 4.13 10.84
CA ILE A 154 5.69 4.84 12.12
C ILE A 154 7.02 4.74 12.88
N GLY A 155 7.57 5.89 13.26
CA GLY A 155 8.85 6.01 13.96
C GLY A 155 10.06 5.56 13.14
N ARG A 156 9.93 5.42 11.81
CA ARG A 156 11.03 5.04 10.93
C ARG A 156 11.67 6.26 10.29
N ASP A 157 13.00 6.25 10.29
CA ASP A 157 13.82 7.20 9.58
C ASP A 157 13.67 7.07 8.05
N VAL A 158 13.72 8.21 7.35
CA VAL A 158 13.51 8.31 5.89
C VAL A 158 14.53 7.51 5.12
N HIS A 159 15.80 7.51 5.53
CA HIS A 159 16.84 6.72 4.86
C HIS A 159 16.53 5.23 4.94
N LYS A 160 16.07 4.74 6.09
CA LYS A 160 15.61 3.35 6.24
C LYS A 160 14.42 3.04 5.34
N LEU A 161 13.47 3.95 5.21
CA LEU A 161 12.34 3.78 4.28
C LEU A 161 12.80 3.69 2.83
N ARG A 162 13.76 4.51 2.40
CA ARG A 162 14.35 4.42 1.05
C ARG A 162 15.06 3.07 0.85
N MET A 163 15.76 2.56 1.85
CA MET A 163 16.39 1.23 1.79
C MET A 163 15.35 0.12 1.61
N HIS A 164 14.26 0.16 2.38
CA HIS A 164 13.17 -0.80 2.28
C HIS A 164 12.44 -0.71 0.94
N MET A 165 12.16 0.50 0.45
CA MET A 165 11.50 0.70 -0.83
C MET A 165 12.36 0.20 -2.00
N ASN A 166 13.66 0.47 -1.97
CA ASN A 166 14.58 -0.09 -2.98
C ASN A 166 14.68 -1.62 -2.88
N ALA A 167 14.64 -2.18 -1.67
CA ALA A 167 14.61 -3.63 -1.47
C ALA A 167 13.35 -4.28 -2.07
N TRP A 168 12.19 -3.64 -1.91
CA TRP A 168 10.95 -4.05 -2.57
C TRP A 168 11.11 -4.05 -4.09
N LEU A 169 11.57 -2.93 -4.67
CA LEU A 169 11.75 -2.78 -6.11
C LEU A 169 12.77 -3.75 -6.72
N ARG A 170 13.77 -4.20 -5.96
CA ARG A 170 14.70 -5.27 -6.39
C ARG A 170 14.17 -6.68 -6.16
N SER A 171 13.18 -6.83 -5.29
CA SER A 171 12.61 -8.15 -4.96
C SER A 171 11.52 -8.56 -5.94
N ARG A 172 10.77 -7.58 -6.46
CA ARG A 172 9.76 -7.79 -7.51
C ARG A 172 10.32 -8.37 -8.82
N GLU A 173 11.61 -8.16 -9.08
CA GLU A 173 12.30 -8.77 -10.23
C GLU A 173 12.51 -10.29 -10.05
N LYS A 174 12.46 -10.78 -8.82
CA LYS A 174 12.75 -12.18 -8.46
C LYS A 174 11.52 -12.98 -8.06
N THR A 175 10.46 -12.31 -7.60
CA THR A 175 9.21 -12.94 -7.18
C THR A 175 8.02 -12.00 -7.41
N GLY A 176 6.82 -12.57 -7.51
CA GLY A 176 5.58 -11.81 -7.67
C GLY A 176 5.27 -10.95 -6.44
N VAL A 177 4.55 -9.86 -6.67
CA VAL A 177 4.13 -8.91 -5.62
C VAL A 177 3.33 -9.62 -4.52
N GLU A 178 2.50 -10.59 -4.88
CA GLU A 178 1.73 -11.38 -3.93
C GLU A 178 2.60 -12.08 -2.88
N ASN A 179 3.79 -12.54 -3.25
CA ASN A 179 4.71 -13.19 -2.33
C ASN A 179 5.42 -12.20 -1.41
N LEU A 180 5.75 -11.01 -1.95
CA LEU A 180 6.32 -9.94 -1.13
C LEU A 180 5.32 -9.47 -0.07
N LEU A 181 4.03 -9.44 -0.39
CA LEU A 181 2.96 -9.08 0.55
C LEU A 181 2.72 -10.13 1.63
N LEU A 182 3.11 -11.39 1.41
CA LEU A 182 3.02 -12.48 2.39
C LEU A 182 4.27 -12.59 3.27
N THR A 183 5.30 -11.79 3.01
CA THR A 183 6.59 -11.89 3.69
C THR A 183 7.01 -10.56 4.29
N ARG A 184 7.83 -10.60 5.34
CA ARG A 184 8.41 -9.38 5.94
C ARG A 184 9.63 -8.92 5.14
N PRO A 185 10.01 -7.64 5.22
CA PRO A 185 11.21 -7.15 4.54
C PRO A 185 12.49 -7.95 4.78
N ALA A 186 12.64 -8.55 5.97
CA ALA A 186 13.76 -9.43 6.30
C ALA A 186 13.78 -10.76 5.53
N ALA A 187 12.63 -11.21 5.03
CA ALA A 187 12.48 -12.45 4.27
C ALA A 187 12.42 -12.23 2.75
N TRP A 188 12.60 -10.99 2.28
CA TRP A 188 12.57 -10.70 0.85
C TRP A 188 13.82 -11.20 0.11
N PRO A 189 13.70 -11.57 -1.17
CA PRO A 189 14.84 -11.99 -2.00
C PRO A 189 15.97 -10.96 -2.11
N SER A 190 15.65 -9.67 -2.02
CA SER A 190 16.63 -8.59 -2.03
C SER A 190 16.52 -7.82 -0.71
N GLN A 191 17.57 -7.91 0.11
CA GLN A 191 17.56 -7.29 1.44
C GLN A 191 17.71 -5.77 1.38
N PRO A 192 17.14 -5.03 2.35
CA PRO A 192 17.47 -3.62 2.58
C PRO A 192 18.95 -3.49 2.92
N LYS A 193 19.72 -2.88 2.01
CA LYS A 193 21.13 -2.56 2.20
C LYS A 193 21.29 -1.06 2.10
N ALA A 194 22.19 -0.49 2.91
CA ALA A 194 22.62 0.88 2.69
C ALA A 194 23.24 0.94 1.29
N LEU A 195 22.76 1.87 0.48
CA LEU A 195 23.37 2.21 -0.81
C LEU A 195 24.56 3.13 -0.57
#